data_AF-A0A839V9U8-F1
#
_entry.id   AF-A0A839V9U8-F1
#
_cell.length_a   1.000
_cell.length_b   1.000
_cell.length_c   1.000
_cell.angle_alpha   90.00
_cell.angle_beta   90.00
_cell.angle_gamma   90.00
#
_symmetry.space_group_name_H-M   'P 1'
#
loop_
_entity.id
_entity.type
_entity.pdbx_description
1 polymer ?
#
loop_
_entity_poly.entity_id
_entity_poly.type
_entity_poly.pdbx_seq_one_letter_code
_entity_poly.pdbx_strand_id
1 'polypeptide(L)' 'MASQARDCIDLNSASVERLDELPHVGPARAEDIVRGRPWASPDELTRIGGIGSGRFEDIQESGLLCR' A
#
# COMPACT_ATOMS: atom_id res chain seq x y z
N MET A 1 -7.16 26.44 5.72
CA MET A 1 -7.85 25.20 5.34
C MET A 1 -7.42 24.85 3.93
N ALA A 2 -6.41 24.00 3.77
CA ALA A 2 -6.01 23.41 2.49
C ALA A 2 -4.89 22.41 2.77
N SER A 3 -5.25 21.16 2.99
CA SER A 3 -4.31 20.06 2.83
C SER A 3 -5.06 19.07 1.98
N GLN A 4 -4.85 19.20 0.67
CA GLN A 4 -5.22 18.27 -0.38
C GLN A 4 -5.24 16.86 0.23
N ALA A 5 -6.43 16.29 0.42
CA ALA A 5 -6.56 14.88 0.64
C ALA A 5 -5.96 14.25 -0.62
N ARG A 6 -4.68 13.92 -0.55
CA ARG A 6 -3.99 13.26 -1.63
C ARG A 6 -4.81 12.00 -1.88
N ASP A 7 -5.32 11.82 -3.09
CA ASP A 7 -6.12 10.67 -3.55
C ASP A 7 -5.36 9.34 -3.48
N CYS A 8 -4.27 9.28 -2.72
CA CYS A 8 -3.42 8.13 -2.56
C CYS A 8 -3.45 7.59 -1.11
N ILE A 9 -3.15 6.31 -1.05
CA ILE A 9 -3.12 5.40 0.07
C ILE A 9 -1.72 5.47 0.70
N ASP A 10 -1.69 5.68 2.01
CA ASP A 10 -0.48 5.75 2.81
C ASP A 10 -0.32 4.41 3.55
N LEU A 11 0.81 3.74 3.39
CA LEU A 11 1.00 2.39 3.95
C LEU A 11 1.01 2.35 5.48
N ASN A 12 1.40 3.46 6.11
CA ASN A 12 1.53 3.59 7.55
C ASN A 12 0.25 4.10 8.23
N SER A 13 -0.59 4.85 7.51
CA SER A 13 -1.79 5.47 8.08
C SER A 13 -3.12 5.01 7.48
N ALA A 14 -3.14 4.40 6.29
CA ALA A 14 -4.38 3.96 5.65
C ALA A 14 -5.08 2.84 6.43
N SER A 15 -6.38 2.69 6.23
CA SER A 15 -7.15 1.53 6.73
C SER A 15 -6.91 0.30 5.87
N VAL A 16 -7.23 -0.89 6.41
CA VAL A 16 -7.20 -2.16 5.65
C VAL A 16 -8.04 -2.04 4.37
N GLU A 17 -9.23 -1.45 4.47
CA GLU A 17 -10.15 -1.25 3.34
C GLU A 17 -9.53 -0.42 2.22
N ARG A 18 -8.79 0.65 2.56
CA ARG A 18 -8.05 1.44 1.57
C ARG A 18 -6.91 0.65 0.94
N LEU A 19 -6.19 -0.12 1.74
CA LEU A 19 -5.08 -0.94 1.23
C LEU A 19 -5.60 -2.04 0.28
N ASP A 20 -6.81 -2.54 0.50
CA ASP A 20 -7.51 -3.50 -0.36
C ASP A 20 -7.91 -2.90 -1.73
N GLU A 21 -7.97 -1.57 -1.86
CA GLU A 21 -8.19 -0.90 -3.15
C GLU A 21 -6.96 -0.96 -4.06
N LEU A 22 -5.78 -1.29 -3.53
CA LEU A 22 -4.55 -1.40 -4.33
C LEU A 22 -4.58 -2.68 -5.18
N PRO A 23 -4.13 -2.61 -6.46
CA PRO A 23 -4.10 -3.78 -7.32
C PRO A 23 -3.20 -4.87 -6.70
N HIS A 24 -3.67 -6.12 -6.72
CA HIS A 24 -2.97 -7.26 -6.11
C HIS A 24 -2.80 -7.21 -4.58
N VAL A 25 -3.39 -6.23 -3.89
CA VAL A 25 -3.48 -6.21 -2.43
C VAL A 25 -4.91 -6.57 -2.06
N GLY A 26 -5.14 -7.83 -1.70
CA GLY A 26 -6.42 -8.26 -1.14
C GLY A 26 -6.50 -8.02 0.37
N PRO A 27 -7.62 -8.36 1.05
CA PRO A 27 -7.81 -8.09 2.47
C PRO A 27 -6.74 -8.75 3.35
N ALA A 28 -6.33 -9.98 3.00
CA ALA A 28 -5.26 -10.69 3.70
C ALA A 28 -3.90 -9.94 3.64
N ARG A 29 -3.58 -9.31 2.50
CA ARG A 29 -2.34 -8.56 2.32
C ARG A 29 -2.44 -7.19 2.96
N ALA A 30 -3.58 -6.54 2.86
CA ALA A 30 -3.84 -5.29 3.57
C ALA A 30 -3.63 -5.46 5.09
N GLU A 31 -4.08 -6.59 5.66
CA GLU A 31 -3.78 -6.93 7.06
C GLU A 31 -2.28 -7.17 7.31
N ASP A 32 -1.57 -7.87 6.42
CA ASP A 32 -0.11 -8.04 6.52
C ASP A 32 0.62 -6.68 6.49
N ILE A 33 0.18 -5.75 5.63
CA ILE A 33 0.70 -4.39 5.55
C ILE A 33 0.49 -3.68 6.87
N VAL A 34 -0.71 -3.73 7.45
CA VAL A 34 -0.98 -3.10 8.74
C VAL A 34 -0.14 -3.72 9.85
N ARG A 35 0.02 -5.05 9.86
CA ARG A 35 0.85 -5.77 10.85
C ARG A 35 2.34 -5.50 10.71
N GLY A 36 2.83 -5.20 9.51
CA GLY A 36 4.24 -4.92 9.24
C GLY A 36 4.66 -3.46 9.44
N ARG A 37 3.74 -2.58 9.88
CA ARG A 37 4.06 -1.17 10.17
C ARG A 37 5.12 -1.04 11.28
N PRO A 38 5.98 -0.02 11.22
CA PRO A 38 6.05 1.03 10.20
C PRO A 38 6.90 0.63 8.97
N TRP A 39 6.44 1.02 7.79
CA TRP A 39 7.14 0.88 6.52
C TRP A 39 8.01 2.10 6.26
N ALA A 40 9.28 1.87 5.92
CA ALA A 40 10.20 2.95 5.56
C ALA A 40 9.99 3.42 4.12
N SER A 41 9.58 2.50 3.25
CA SER A 41 9.35 2.76 1.83
C SER A 41 8.35 1.78 1.22
N PRO A 42 7.70 2.16 0.11
CA PRO A 42 6.74 1.28 -0.57
C PRO A 42 7.34 -0.03 -1.06
N ASP A 43 8.63 -0.05 -1.42
CA ASP A 43 9.30 -1.26 -1.90
C ASP A 43 9.37 -2.36 -0.83
N GLU A 44 9.24 -2.02 0.45
CA GLU A 44 9.21 -3.02 1.52
C GLU A 44 7.97 -3.92 1.46
N LEU A 45 6.92 -3.51 0.74
CA LEU A 45 5.79 -4.36 0.40
C LEU A 45 6.23 -5.64 -0.34
N THR A 46 7.36 -5.59 -1.06
CA THR A 46 7.91 -6.77 -1.74
C THR A 46 8.36 -7.88 -0.79
N ARG A 47 8.52 -7.57 0.51
CA ARG A 47 8.81 -8.55 1.57
C ARG A 47 7.56 -9.33 1.99
N ILE A 48 6.36 -8.82 1.69
CA ILE A 48 5.10 -9.49 2.02
C ILE A 48 4.89 -10.66 1.05
N GLY A 49 4.57 -11.82 1.63
CA GLY A 49 4.30 -13.04 0.89
C GLY A 49 3.28 -12.83 -0.25
N GLY A 50 3.79 -12.86 -1.47
CA GLY A 50 2.98 -12.78 -2.68
C GLY A 50 2.77 -11.37 -3.25
N ILE A 51 3.29 -10.31 -2.63
CA ILE A 51 3.57 -9.05 -3.34
C ILE A 51 5.01 -9.17 -3.82
N GLY A 52 5.21 -9.63 -5.06
CA GLY A 52 6.54 -9.67 -5.68
C GLY A 52 6.84 -8.37 -6.40
N SER A 53 8.06 -8.24 -6.95
CA SER A 53 8.52 -7.07 -7.71
C SER A 53 7.53 -6.63 -8.78
N GLY A 54 7.02 -7.57 -9.60
CA GLY A 54 6.06 -7.24 -10.66
C GLY A 54 4.73 -6.68 -10.13
N ARG A 55 4.17 -7.28 -9.07
CA ARG A 55 2.92 -6.78 -8.47
C ARG A 55 3.11 -5.45 -7.77
N PHE A 56 4.29 -5.25 -7.17
CA PHE A 56 4.65 -3.96 -6.59
C PHE A 56 4.77 -2.88 -7.66
N GLU A 57 5.32 -3.21 -8.83
CA GLU A 57 5.33 -2.33 -10.00
C GLU A 57 3.91 -1.92 -10.40
N ASP A 58 2.97 -2.86 -10.54
CA ASP A 58 1.56 -2.55 -10.83
C ASP A 58 0.92 -1.63 -9.78
N ILE A 59 1.22 -1.85 -8.49
CA ILE A 59 0.76 -1.00 -7.39
C ILE A 59 1.37 0.40 -7.50
N GLN A 60 2.65 0.51 -7.84
CA GLN A 60 3.33 1.79 -7.99
C GLN A 60 2.80 2.54 -9.23
N GLU A 61 2.58 1.84 -10.34
CA GLU A 61 2.01 2.38 -11.58
C GLU A 61 0.55 2.80 -11.42
N SER A 62 -0.18 2.20 -10.48
CA SER A 62 -1.56 2.63 -10.18
C SER A 62 -1.65 4.10 -9.76
N GLY A 63 -0.55 4.71 -9.30
CA GLY A 63 -0.53 6.09 -8.82
C GLY A 63 -1.29 6.30 -7.51
N LEU A 64 -1.76 5.22 -6.89
CA LEU A 64 -2.54 5.24 -5.67
C LEU A 64 -1.68 5.28 -4.40
N LEU A 65 -0.34 5.28 -4.45
CA LEU A 65 0.51 5.31 -3.25
C LEU A 65 1.07 6.70 -2.96
N CYS A 66 0.93 7.14 -1.70
CA CYS A 66 1.35 8.49 -1.27
C CYS A 66 2.75 8.55 -0.67
N ARG A 67 3.22 7.47 -0.02
CA ARG A 67 4.52 7.33 0.64
C ARG A 67 4.59 5.98 1.33
#